data_AF-A0A7Y4V7K7-F1
#
_entry.id   AF-A0A7Y4V7K7-F1
#
_cell.length_a   1.000
_cell.length_b   1.000
_cell.length_c   1.000
_cell.angle_alpha   90.00
_cell.angle_beta   90.00
_cell.angle_gamma   90.00
#
_symmetry.space_group_name_H-M   'P 1'
#
loop_
_entity.id
_entity.type
_entity.pdbx_description
1 polymer ?
#
loop_
_entity_poly.entity_id
_entity_poly.type
_entity_poly.pdbx_seq_one_letter_code
_entity_poly.pdbx_strand_id
1 'polypeptide(L)'
;MKLIASLFLLFSLAGQAQPPLSTKSKKAIEYYLQSDNFRVRGQLAQAIALLNQAIAKDNKFEEAYYRLGLTYRSSGELALSVKSFEKGASLTRDLVKEKSYSFILGETYLKQGQYALAIPYLDRFLALEKFDKAKLEQVKVWRSQCDYALLHQNEQWRYDTRPLSDTVNIFPMQYFPTLTA
;
A
#
# COMPACT_ATOMS: atom_id res chain seq x y z
N MET A 1 65.30 -6.20 8.25
CA MET A 1 64.29 -7.22 7.93
C MET A 1 62.91 -6.56 7.96
N LYS A 2 62.46 -5.96 6.86
CA LYS A 2 61.15 -5.31 6.73
C LYS A 2 60.61 -5.60 5.33
N LEU A 3 59.98 -6.75 5.20
CA LEU A 3 59.16 -7.15 4.06
C LEU A 3 58.15 -8.15 4.61
N ILE A 4 57.05 -8.34 3.87
CA ILE A 4 55.83 -9.08 4.21
C ILE A 4 54.82 -8.20 4.96
N ALA A 5 53.60 -8.01 4.50
CA ALA A 5 52.98 -8.14 3.18
C ALA A 5 51.66 -7.42 3.40
N SER A 6 51.39 -6.40 2.60
CA SER A 6 50.12 -5.68 2.59
C SER A 6 49.02 -6.69 2.26
N LEU A 7 48.33 -7.16 3.30
CA LEU A 7 47.20 -8.07 3.18
C LEU A 7 46.09 -7.29 2.48
N PHE A 8 45.89 -7.62 1.21
CA PHE A 8 44.81 -7.13 0.36
C PHE A 8 43.48 -7.28 1.10
N LEU A 9 42.98 -6.16 1.60
CA LEU A 9 41.62 -6.01 2.06
C LEU A 9 40.74 -5.95 0.80
N LEU A 10 40.48 -7.14 0.22
CA LEU A 10 39.45 -7.33 -0.80
C LEU A 10 38.10 -7.09 -0.11
N PHE A 11 37.76 -5.81 -0.01
CA PHE A 11 36.44 -5.33 0.34
C PHE A 11 35.50 -5.89 -0.73
N SER A 12 34.73 -6.91 -0.37
CA SER A 12 33.64 -7.43 -1.18
C SER A 12 32.60 -6.32 -1.35
N LEU A 13 32.77 -5.50 -2.39
CA LEU A 13 31.66 -4.78 -2.99
C LEU A 13 30.73 -5.84 -3.59
N ALA A 14 29.92 -6.47 -2.75
CA ALA A 14 28.60 -6.88 -3.17
C ALA A 14 27.84 -5.58 -3.48
N GLY A 15 28.11 -5.02 -4.67
CA GLY A 15 27.31 -3.94 -5.20
C GLY A 15 25.87 -4.43 -5.18
N GLN A 16 25.05 -3.83 -4.33
CA GLN A 16 23.61 -4.03 -4.34
C GLN A 16 23.13 -3.48 -5.68
N ALA A 17 23.19 -4.30 -6.73
CA ALA A 17 22.64 -3.98 -8.02
C ALA A 17 21.14 -3.77 -7.78
N GLN A 18 20.66 -2.56 -8.05
CA GLN A 18 19.23 -2.30 -7.98
C GLN A 18 18.54 -3.29 -8.92
N PRO A 19 17.41 -3.91 -8.50
CA PRO A 19 16.68 -4.82 -9.35
C PRO A 19 16.39 -4.13 -10.69
N PRO A 20 16.45 -4.88 -11.80
CA PRO A 20 16.31 -4.29 -13.12
C PRO A 20 14.94 -3.62 -13.23
N LEU A 21 14.95 -2.32 -13.53
CA LEU A 21 13.74 -1.56 -13.80
C LEU A 21 13.15 -1.98 -15.14
N SER A 22 11.82 -1.94 -15.26
CA SER A 22 11.11 -2.30 -16.50
C SER A 22 11.45 -1.38 -17.69
N THR A 23 11.93 -0.16 -17.43
CA THR A 23 12.30 0.81 -18.46
C THR A 23 13.80 0.79 -18.80
N LYS A 24 14.13 1.14 -20.05
CA LYS A 24 15.50 1.45 -20.50
C LYS A 24 15.75 2.97 -20.65
N SER A 25 14.72 3.79 -20.46
CA SER A 25 14.81 5.24 -20.64
C SER A 25 15.57 5.87 -19.49
N LYS A 26 16.81 6.32 -19.74
CA LYS A 26 17.65 6.99 -18.73
C LYS A 26 16.94 8.17 -18.07
N LYS A 27 16.20 8.97 -18.86
CA LYS A 27 15.47 10.14 -18.34
C LYS A 27 14.27 9.72 -17.47
N ALA A 28 13.56 8.65 -17.83
CA ALA A 28 12.49 8.12 -16.99
C ALA A 28 13.04 7.63 -15.64
N ILE A 29 14.16 6.90 -15.66
CA ILE A 29 14.86 6.42 -14.46
C ILE A 29 15.30 7.59 -13.59
N GLU A 30 15.87 8.64 -14.17
CA GLU A 30 16.29 9.83 -13.45
C GLU A 30 15.12 10.49 -12.68
N TYR A 31 13.99 10.74 -13.36
CA TYR A 31 12.80 11.29 -12.71
C TYR A 31 12.25 10.37 -11.62
N TYR A 32 12.23 9.07 -11.88
CA TYR A 32 11.81 8.07 -10.89
C TYR A 32 12.69 8.08 -9.64
N LEU A 33 14.01 8.13 -9.78
CA LEU A 33 14.93 8.18 -8.65
C LEU A 33 14.82 9.51 -7.88
N GLN A 34 14.72 10.64 -8.58
CA GLN A 34 14.50 11.95 -7.95
C GLN A 34 13.19 11.97 -7.16
N SER A 35 12.11 11.39 -7.71
CA SER A 35 10.84 11.31 -6.99
C SER A 35 10.94 10.50 -5.70
N ASP A 36 11.90 9.58 -5.56
CA ASP A 36 12.11 8.84 -4.30
C ASP A 36 12.64 9.72 -3.22
N ASN A 37 13.59 10.58 -3.56
CA ASN A 37 14.13 11.56 -2.62
C ASN A 37 13.04 12.48 -2.05
N PHE A 38 12.13 12.97 -2.90
CA PHE A 38 10.99 13.78 -2.47
C PHE A 38 9.99 12.97 -1.63
N ARG A 39 9.65 11.74 -2.07
CA ARG A 39 8.67 10.89 -1.37
C ARG A 39 9.13 10.52 0.03
N VAL A 40 10.39 10.13 0.24
CA VAL A 40 10.91 9.76 1.57
C VAL A 40 10.98 10.96 2.53
N ARG A 41 10.97 12.19 2.00
CA ARG A 41 10.88 13.44 2.76
C ARG A 41 9.44 13.91 3.00
N GLY A 42 8.44 13.13 2.58
CA GLY A 42 7.02 13.50 2.68
C GLY A 42 6.59 14.59 1.69
N GLN A 43 7.43 14.98 0.74
CA GLN A 43 7.15 15.99 -0.28
C GLN A 43 6.37 15.35 -1.44
N LEU A 44 5.14 14.91 -1.13
CA LEU A 44 4.35 14.01 -1.99
C LEU A 44 3.96 14.65 -3.34
N ALA A 45 3.62 15.95 -3.36
CA ALA A 45 3.25 16.65 -4.59
C ALA A 45 4.41 16.69 -5.61
N GLN A 46 5.63 16.99 -5.14
CA GLN A 46 6.83 16.97 -5.97
C GLN A 46 7.15 15.56 -6.46
N ALA A 47 6.99 14.55 -5.60
CA ALA A 47 7.17 13.15 -5.98
C ALA A 47 6.18 12.74 -7.08
N ILE A 48 4.89 13.10 -6.96
CA ILE A 48 3.86 12.85 -7.97
C ILE A 48 4.22 13.51 -9.30
N ALA A 49 4.63 14.78 -9.28
CA ALA A 49 5.01 15.50 -10.49
C ALA A 49 6.17 14.81 -11.23
N LEU A 50 7.21 14.38 -10.50
CA LEU A 50 8.35 13.67 -11.07
C LEU A 50 7.98 12.27 -11.57
N LEU A 51 7.10 11.54 -10.86
CA LEU A 51 6.61 10.23 -11.32
C LEU A 51 5.80 10.35 -12.61
N ASN A 52 4.96 11.38 -12.74
CA ASN A 52 4.25 11.67 -13.98
C ASN A 52 5.21 12.02 -15.12
N GLN A 53 6.30 12.76 -14.84
CA GLN A 53 7.36 12.99 -15.83
C GLN A 53 8.07 11.70 -16.22
N ALA A 54 8.34 10.79 -15.28
CA ALA A 54 8.91 9.47 -15.58
C ALA A 54 8.01 8.66 -16.52
N ILE A 55 6.72 8.60 -16.21
CA ILE A 55 5.70 7.91 -17.02
C ILE A 55 5.54 8.56 -18.40
N ALA A 56 5.64 9.89 -18.49
CA ALA A 56 5.61 10.59 -19.77
C ALA A 56 6.83 10.27 -20.65
N LYS A 57 7.97 9.91 -20.06
CA LYS A 57 9.17 9.45 -20.80
C LYS A 57 9.11 7.97 -21.17
N ASP A 58 8.41 7.14 -20.39
CA ASP A 58 8.11 5.76 -20.73
C ASP A 58 6.79 5.32 -20.08
N ASN A 59 5.76 5.18 -20.91
CA ASN A 59 4.42 4.82 -20.45
C ASN A 59 4.25 3.33 -20.07
N LYS A 60 5.31 2.53 -20.21
CA LYS A 60 5.41 1.14 -19.77
C LYS A 60 6.30 0.96 -18.53
N PHE A 61 6.69 2.06 -17.88
CA PHE A 61 7.50 2.02 -16.67
C PHE A 61 6.66 1.58 -15.45
N GLU A 62 6.59 0.26 -15.25
CA GLU A 62 5.76 -0.41 -14.25
C GLU A 62 6.07 0.08 -12.82
N GLU A 63 7.34 0.16 -12.43
CA GLU A 63 7.72 0.59 -11.09
C GLU A 63 7.33 2.06 -10.81
N ALA A 64 7.30 2.92 -11.84
CA ALA A 64 6.83 4.29 -11.68
C ALA A 64 5.33 4.35 -11.39
N TYR A 65 4.51 3.50 -12.02
CA TYR A 65 3.08 3.40 -11.69
C TYR A 65 2.84 2.84 -10.30
N TYR A 66 3.57 1.79 -9.90
CA TYR A 66 3.50 1.26 -8.53
C TYR A 66 3.80 2.35 -7.51
N ARG A 67 4.88 3.09 -7.74
CA ARG A 67 5.35 4.12 -6.83
C ARG A 67 4.46 5.36 -6.81
N LEU A 68 3.83 5.69 -7.94
CA LEU A 68 2.79 6.70 -8.03
C LEU A 68 1.55 6.29 -7.24
N GLY A 69 1.12 5.03 -7.36
CA GLY A 69 0.03 4.47 -6.57
C GLY A 69 0.28 4.58 -5.07
N LEU A 70 1.48 4.20 -4.61
CA LEU A 70 1.88 4.36 -3.21
C LEU A 70 1.87 5.82 -2.76
N THR A 71 2.35 6.73 -3.60
CA THR A 71 2.46 8.17 -3.27
C THR A 71 1.07 8.80 -3.16
N TYR A 72 0.14 8.49 -4.07
CA TYR A 72 -1.27 8.91 -3.96
C TYR A 72 -1.95 8.32 -2.72
N ARG A 73 -1.65 7.06 -2.37
CA ARG A 73 -2.19 6.46 -1.15
C ARG A 73 -1.72 7.21 0.10
N SER A 74 -0.45 7.63 0.13
CA SER A 74 0.10 8.45 1.21
C SER A 74 -0.49 9.87 1.25
N SER A 75 -0.94 10.42 0.12
CA SER A 75 -1.64 11.71 0.07
C SER A 75 -3.15 11.61 0.33
N GLY A 76 -3.68 10.41 0.57
CA GLY A 76 -5.11 10.16 0.77
C GLY A 76 -5.94 10.07 -0.51
N GLU A 77 -5.31 10.22 -1.69
CA GLU A 77 -5.98 10.19 -2.99
C GLU A 77 -6.18 8.76 -3.49
N LEU A 78 -7.01 8.00 -2.77
CA LEU A 78 -7.19 6.56 -3.01
C LEU A 78 -7.64 6.24 -4.44
N ALA A 79 -8.52 7.05 -5.04
CA ALA A 79 -9.02 6.79 -6.41
C ALA A 79 -7.90 6.87 -7.47
N LEU A 80 -6.98 7.83 -7.34
CA LEU A 80 -5.81 7.94 -8.22
C LEU A 80 -4.78 6.85 -7.93
N SER A 81 -4.68 6.44 -6.65
CA SER A 81 -3.85 5.32 -6.24
C SER A 81 -4.25 4.02 -6.95
N VAL A 82 -5.54 3.68 -6.94
CA VAL A 82 -6.10 2.51 -7.64
C VAL A 82 -5.78 2.56 -9.14
N LYS A 83 -6.09 3.67 -9.82
CA LYS A 83 -5.81 3.81 -11.26
C LYS A 83 -4.34 3.57 -11.59
N SER A 84 -3.44 4.08 -10.75
CA SER A 84 -2.00 3.90 -10.92
C SER A 84 -1.59 2.44 -10.71
N PHE A 85 -2.10 1.79 -9.67
CA PHE A 85 -1.82 0.38 -9.41
C PHE A 85 -2.38 -0.55 -10.48
N GLU A 86 -3.60 -0.33 -10.97
CA GLU A 86 -4.18 -1.12 -12.07
C GLU A 86 -3.34 -0.98 -13.34
N LYS A 87 -2.85 0.24 -13.62
CA LYS A 87 -1.97 0.45 -14.77
C LYS A 87 -0.66 -0.30 -14.60
N GLY A 88 -0.03 -0.25 -13.43
CA GLY A 88 1.17 -1.04 -13.12
C GLY A 88 0.93 -2.56 -13.22
N ALA A 89 -0.18 -3.05 -12.64
CA ALA A 89 -0.58 -4.45 -12.70
C ALA A 89 -0.78 -4.94 -14.14
N SER A 90 -1.32 -4.09 -15.03
CA SER A 90 -1.47 -4.44 -16.45
C SER A 90 -0.15 -4.59 -17.22
N LEU A 91 0.95 -4.07 -16.67
CA LEU A 91 2.29 -4.10 -17.29
C LEU A 91 3.13 -5.28 -16.79
N THR A 92 2.82 -5.85 -15.62
CA THR A 92 3.60 -6.96 -15.07
C THR A 92 3.24 -8.30 -15.72
N ARG A 93 4.26 -9.14 -15.89
CA ARG A 93 4.12 -10.58 -16.22
C ARG A 93 4.73 -11.48 -15.14
N ASP A 94 5.28 -10.85 -14.11
CA ASP A 94 5.92 -11.52 -12.99
C ASP A 94 4.87 -11.82 -11.91
N LEU A 95 4.75 -13.09 -11.53
CA LEU A 95 3.77 -13.57 -10.56
C LEU A 95 3.99 -12.99 -9.15
N VAL A 96 5.24 -12.69 -8.77
CA VAL A 96 5.57 -12.07 -7.47
C VAL A 96 5.09 -10.62 -7.44
N LYS A 97 5.31 -9.88 -8.52
CA LYS A 97 4.78 -8.53 -8.68
C LYS A 97 3.26 -8.54 -8.77
N GLU A 98 2.67 -9.45 -9.54
CA GLU A 98 1.21 -9.61 -9.65
C GLU A 98 0.55 -9.88 -8.30
N LYS A 99 1.15 -10.76 -7.49
CA LYS A 99 0.73 -10.99 -6.11
C LYS A 99 0.77 -9.70 -5.28
N SER A 100 1.85 -8.92 -5.39
CA SER A 100 2.00 -7.65 -4.67
C SER A 100 0.94 -6.62 -5.09
N TYR A 101 0.65 -6.52 -6.40
CA TYR A 101 -0.44 -5.69 -6.92
C TYR A 101 -1.81 -6.15 -6.41
N SER A 102 -2.07 -7.46 -6.40
CA SER A 102 -3.32 -8.03 -5.91
C SER A 102 -3.55 -7.68 -4.44
N PHE A 103 -2.50 -7.79 -3.61
CA PHE A 103 -2.57 -7.39 -2.21
C PHE A 103 -2.92 -5.90 -2.05
N ILE A 104 -2.19 -5.02 -2.75
CA ILE A 104 -2.33 -3.57 -2.54
C ILE A 104 -3.62 -3.01 -3.15
N LEU A 105 -4.08 -3.56 -4.26
CA LEU A 105 -5.37 -3.20 -4.86
C LEU A 105 -6.52 -3.67 -3.96
N GLY A 106 -6.48 -4.91 -3.45
CA GLY A 106 -7.46 -5.40 -2.48
C GLY A 106 -7.55 -4.52 -1.23
N GLU A 107 -6.40 -4.17 -0.63
CA GLU A 107 -6.34 -3.25 0.51
C GLU A 107 -6.89 -1.86 0.16
N THR A 108 -6.52 -1.32 -1.01
CA THR A 108 -6.91 0.05 -1.39
C THR A 108 -8.40 0.15 -1.70
N TYR A 109 -8.98 -0.84 -2.40
CA TYR A 109 -10.42 -0.90 -2.63
C TYR A 109 -11.22 -1.09 -1.34
N LEU A 110 -10.72 -1.91 -0.39
CA LEU A 110 -11.31 -2.06 0.93
C LEU A 110 -11.33 -0.72 1.68
N LYS A 111 -10.23 0.04 1.64
CA LYS A 111 -10.13 1.38 2.25
C LYS A 111 -11.06 2.42 1.60
N GLN A 112 -11.44 2.23 0.34
CA GLN A 112 -12.45 3.06 -0.33
C GLN A 112 -13.89 2.64 -0.01
N GLY A 113 -14.10 1.53 0.72
CA GLY A 113 -15.43 0.94 0.91
C GLY A 113 -15.99 0.26 -0.35
N GLN A 114 -15.17 0.07 -1.38
CA GLN A 114 -15.57 -0.59 -2.64
C GLN A 114 -15.39 -2.10 -2.52
N TYR A 115 -16.16 -2.72 -1.63
CA TYR A 115 -15.99 -4.13 -1.24
C TYR A 115 -16.09 -5.10 -2.42
N ALA A 116 -17.07 -4.88 -3.30
CA ALA A 116 -17.26 -5.72 -4.49
C ALA A 116 -16.03 -5.72 -5.43
N LEU A 117 -15.33 -4.59 -5.53
CA LEU A 117 -14.13 -4.45 -6.34
C LEU A 117 -12.88 -4.99 -5.62
N ALA A 118 -12.85 -4.96 -4.28
CA ALA A 118 -11.74 -5.52 -3.50
C ALA A 118 -11.64 -7.05 -3.62
N ILE A 119 -12.79 -7.74 -3.56
CA ILE A 119 -12.90 -9.20 -3.55
C ILE A 119 -12.03 -9.92 -4.58
N PRO A 120 -12.13 -9.64 -5.90
CA PRO A 120 -11.35 -10.37 -6.90
C PRO A 120 -9.84 -10.24 -6.70
N TYR A 121 -9.35 -9.10 -6.20
CA TYR A 121 -7.93 -8.92 -5.90
C TYR A 121 -7.49 -9.67 -4.63
N LEU A 122 -8.34 -9.71 -3.61
CA LEU A 122 -8.08 -10.49 -2.39
C LEU A 122 -8.05 -11.99 -2.71
N ASP A 123 -9.00 -12.49 -3.49
CA ASP A 123 -9.05 -13.88 -3.93
C ASP A 123 -7.83 -14.25 -4.80
N ARG A 124 -7.42 -13.33 -5.70
CA ARG A 124 -6.22 -13.50 -6.50
C ARG A 124 -4.96 -13.58 -5.63
N PHE A 125 -4.85 -12.75 -4.59
CA PHE A 125 -3.73 -12.83 -3.65
C PHE A 125 -3.70 -14.17 -2.92
N LEU A 126 -4.84 -14.64 -2.40
CA LEU A 126 -4.95 -15.93 -1.70
C LEU A 126 -4.60 -17.13 -2.59
N ALA A 127 -4.85 -17.04 -3.90
CA ALA A 127 -4.46 -18.07 -4.85
C ALA A 127 -2.94 -18.10 -5.13
N LEU A 128 -2.27 -16.94 -5.06
CA LEU A 128 -0.85 -16.78 -5.38
C LEU A 128 0.07 -16.94 -4.16
N GLU A 129 -0.35 -16.48 -2.98
CA GLU A 129 0.42 -16.59 -1.74
C GLU A 129 0.25 -17.97 -1.09
N LYS A 130 1.35 -18.55 -0.61
CA LYS A 130 1.36 -19.89 0.00
C LYS A 130 2.17 -19.97 1.29
N PHE A 131 3.10 -19.04 1.50
CA PHE A 131 4.12 -19.14 2.54
C PHE A 131 3.91 -18.10 3.64
N ASP A 132 3.47 -16.88 3.28
CA ASP A 132 3.25 -15.80 4.24
C ASP A 132 1.92 -15.99 5.00
N LYS A 133 1.94 -16.83 6.04
CA LYS A 133 0.76 -17.14 6.86
C LYS A 133 0.11 -15.90 7.45
N ALA A 134 0.90 -14.92 7.88
CA ALA A 134 0.37 -13.69 8.47
C ALA A 134 -0.45 -12.89 7.46
N LYS A 135 0.07 -12.72 6.24
CA LYS A 135 -0.69 -12.05 5.17
C LYS A 135 -1.90 -12.87 4.71
N LEU A 136 -1.80 -14.20 4.67
CA LEU A 136 -2.93 -15.05 4.32
C LEU A 136 -4.09 -14.85 5.29
N GLU A 137 -3.83 -14.88 6.60
CA GLU A 137 -4.88 -14.64 7.60
C GLU A 137 -5.43 -13.21 7.54
N GLN A 138 -4.56 -12.21 7.34
CA GLN A 138 -4.99 -10.83 7.15
C GLN A 138 -5.94 -10.68 5.95
N VAL A 139 -5.61 -11.27 4.81
CA VAL A 139 -6.43 -11.16 3.59
C VAL A 139 -7.73 -11.95 3.72
N LYS A 140 -7.74 -13.08 4.43
CA LYS A 140 -8.99 -13.80 4.77
C LYS A 140 -9.92 -12.93 5.63
N VAL A 141 -9.37 -12.22 6.61
CA VAL A 141 -10.16 -11.27 7.43
C VAL A 141 -10.75 -10.17 6.55
N TRP A 142 -9.94 -9.53 5.71
CA TRP A 142 -10.43 -8.52 4.76
C TRP A 142 -11.51 -9.05 3.83
N ARG A 143 -11.32 -10.27 3.32
CA ARG A 143 -12.29 -10.92 2.44
C ARG A 143 -13.62 -11.19 3.14
N SER A 144 -13.57 -11.68 4.37
CA SER A 144 -14.76 -11.89 5.23
C SER A 144 -15.46 -10.57 5.57
N GLN A 145 -14.70 -9.50 5.85
CA GLN A 145 -15.25 -8.15 6.06
C GLN A 145 -15.97 -7.64 4.82
N CYS A 146 -15.41 -7.86 3.61
CA CYS A 146 -16.08 -7.51 2.37
C CYS A 146 -17.38 -8.31 2.18
N ASP A 147 -17.40 -9.62 2.44
CA ASP A 147 -18.62 -10.43 2.36
C ASP A 147 -19.70 -9.93 3.32
N TYR A 148 -19.32 -9.70 4.58
CA TYR A 148 -20.22 -9.18 5.59
C TYR A 148 -20.79 -7.82 5.18
N ALA A 149 -19.94 -6.89 4.74
CA ALA A 149 -20.37 -5.56 4.34
C ALA A 149 -21.35 -5.61 3.15
N LEU A 150 -21.12 -6.48 2.16
CA LEU A 150 -22.01 -6.64 1.01
C LEU A 150 -23.32 -7.33 1.38
N LEU A 151 -23.29 -8.32 2.28
CA LEU A 151 -24.47 -9.02 2.76
C LEU A 151 -25.41 -8.06 3.50
N HIS A 152 -24.86 -7.22 4.37
CA HIS A 152 -25.62 -6.31 5.23
C HIS A 152 -25.75 -4.89 4.68
N GLN A 153 -25.35 -4.62 3.42
CA GLN A 153 -25.32 -3.26 2.84
C GLN A 153 -26.70 -2.57 2.80
N ASN A 154 -27.78 -3.35 2.77
CA ASN A 154 -29.16 -2.87 2.67
C ASN A 154 -29.95 -3.07 3.97
N GLU A 155 -29.31 -3.57 5.02
CA GLU A 155 -29.99 -3.78 6.29
C GLU A 155 -30.17 -2.45 7.02
N GLN A 156 -31.43 -2.11 7.29
CA GLN A 156 -31.75 -0.98 8.15
C GLN A 156 -31.77 -1.45 9.61
N TRP A 157 -30.70 -1.15 10.34
CA TRP A 157 -30.63 -1.38 11.77
C TRP A 157 -31.58 -0.43 12.48
N ARG A 158 -32.73 -0.95 12.93
CA ARG A 158 -33.67 -0.21 13.77
C ARG A 158 -33.18 -0.25 15.21
N TYR A 159 -32.45 0.78 15.62
CA TYR A 159 -32.09 0.98 17.02
C TYR A 159 -33.31 1.49 17.78
N ASP A 160 -33.88 0.65 18.65
CA ASP A 160 -34.88 1.08 19.63
C ASP A 160 -34.14 1.68 20.84
N THR A 161 -33.72 2.93 20.71
CA THR A 161 -33.05 3.64 21.80
C THR A 161 -34.07 3.95 22.88
N ARG A 162 -33.97 3.25 24.02
CA ARG A 162 -34.77 3.54 25.21
C ARG A 162 -33.94 4.35 26.19
N PRO A 163 -34.51 5.39 26.81
CA PRO A 163 -33.83 6.04 27.92
C PRO A 163 -33.57 4.98 29.01
N LEU A 164 -32.35 4.98 29.55
CA LEU A 164 -32.04 4.19 30.74
C LEU A 164 -32.96 4.65 31.88
N SER A 165 -33.23 3.78 32.84
CA SER A 165 -34.09 4.14 33.98
C SER A 165 -33.52 5.35 34.72
N ASP A 166 -34.40 6.10 35.40
CA ASP A 166 -34.01 7.26 36.18
C ASP A 166 -32.88 6.94 37.14
N THR A 167 -32.84 5.73 37.71
CA THR A 167 -31.78 5.21 38.59
C THR A 167 -30.38 5.24 37.98
N VAL A 168 -30.26 5.02 36.68
CA VAL A 168 -28.98 5.04 35.96
C VAL A 168 -28.62 6.47 35.52
N ASN A 169 -29.63 7.32 35.28
CA ASN A 169 -29.45 8.72 34.89
C ASN A 169 -29.43 9.70 36.10
N ILE A 170 -29.49 9.23 37.36
CA ILE A 170 -29.50 10.10 38.56
C ILE A 170 -28.26 10.98 38.65
N PHE A 171 -27.10 10.46 38.23
CA PHE A 171 -25.84 11.16 38.38
C PHE A 171 -25.52 11.93 37.09
N PRO A 172 -25.47 13.28 37.10
CA PRO A 172 -24.93 14.04 35.98
C PRO A 172 -23.45 13.68 35.79
N MET A 173 -23.17 12.83 34.80
CA MET A 173 -21.86 12.46 34.26
C MET A 173 -20.69 12.36 35.28
N GLN A 174 -20.40 11.15 35.76
CA GLN A 174 -19.14 10.84 36.46
C GLN A 174 -17.95 10.62 35.49
N TYR A 175 -17.77 11.48 34.48
CA TYR A 175 -16.51 11.50 33.73
C TYR A 175 -15.55 12.48 34.40
N PHE A 176 -14.92 12.04 35.49
CA PHE A 176 -13.74 12.74 36.02
C PHE A 176 -12.51 12.21 35.27
N PRO A 177 -11.89 12.97 34.35
CA PRO A 177 -10.54 12.65 33.92
C PRO A 177 -9.63 12.79 35.15
N THR A 178 -9.24 11.67 35.76
CA THR A 178 -8.17 11.71 36.76
C THR A 178 -6.88 12.05 36.03
N LEU A 179 -6.36 13.25 36.27
CA LEU A 179 -4.98 13.61 35.94
C LEU A 179 -4.07 12.75 36.82
N THR A 180 -3.67 11.57 36.36
CA THR A 180 -2.51 10.88 36.93
C THR A 180 -1.27 11.68 36.53
N ALA A 181 -0.75 12.44 37.49
CA ALA A 181 0.56 13.08 37.46
C ALA A 181 1.69 12.08 37.72
#